data_AF-A0A0C1R722-F1
#
_entry.id   AF-A0A0C1R722-F1
#
_cell.length_a   1.000
_cell.length_b   1.000
_cell.length_c   1.000
_cell.angle_alpha   90.00
_cell.angle_beta   90.00
_cell.angle_gamma   90.00
#
_symmetry.space_group_name_H-M   'P 1'
#
loop_
_entity.id
_entity.type
_entity.pdbx_description
1 polymer ?
#
loop_
_entity_poly.entity_id
_entity_poly.type
_entity_poly.pdbx_seq_one_letter_code
_entity_poly.pdbx_strand_id
1 'polypeptide(L)' 'MENIDWDALRSAAAEAAKRSYSPYSKFPVGAAAFTEDGRIVTGCN' A
#
# COMPACT_ATOMS: atom_id res chain seq x y z
N MET A 1 19.82 -8.91 8.67
CA MET A 1 18.90 -7.94 8.05
C MET A 1 17.71 -8.75 7.59
N GLU A 2 16.55 -8.57 8.21
CA GLU A 2 15.33 -9.17 7.65
C GLU A 2 15.19 -8.72 6.21
N ASN A 3 15.00 -9.68 5.30
CA ASN A 3 14.79 -9.37 3.91
C ASN A 3 13.35 -8.89 3.76
N ILE A 4 13.16 -7.57 3.68
CA ILE A 4 11.83 -6.97 3.48
C ILE A 4 11.26 -7.52 2.17
N ASP A 5 10.09 -8.15 2.23
CA ASP A 5 9.36 -8.59 1.04
C ASP A 5 8.73 -7.39 0.34
N TRP A 6 9.52 -6.76 -0.53
CA TRP A 6 9.10 -5.60 -1.29
C TRP A 6 8.02 -5.90 -2.33
N ASP A 7 7.93 -7.14 -2.84
CA ASP A 7 6.93 -7.52 -3.82
C ASP A 7 5.55 -7.64 -3.17
N ALA A 8 5.48 -8.19 -1.95
CA ALA A 8 4.27 -8.19 -1.15
C ALA A 8 3.78 -6.76 -0.85
N LEU A 9 4.69 -5.84 -0.46
CA LEU A 9 4.32 -4.44 -0.20
C LEU A 9 3.83 -3.71 -1.46
N ARG A 10 4.53 -3.85 -2.60
CA ARG A 10 4.10 -3.25 -3.87
C ARG A 10 2.74 -3.76 -4.31
N SER A 11 2.49 -5.06 -4.20
CA SER A 11 1.21 -5.68 -4.55
C SER A 11 0.08 -5.15 -3.66
N ALA A 12 0.30 -5.10 -2.34
CA ALA A 12 -0.68 -4.57 -1.39
C ALA A 12 -0.97 -3.07 -1.62
N ALA A 13 0.05 -2.26 -1.91
CA ALA A 13 -0.11 -0.85 -2.24
C ALA A 13 -0.90 -0.66 -3.54
N ALA A 14 -0.65 -1.46 -4.57
CA ALA A 14 -1.40 -1.43 -5.83
C ALA A 14 -2.88 -1.79 -5.62
N GLU A 15 -3.19 -2.79 -4.79
CA GLU A 15 -4.58 -3.11 -4.43
C GLU A 15 -5.26 -1.99 -3.64
N ALA A 16 -4.55 -1.35 -2.72
CA ALA A 16 -5.06 -0.21 -1.97
C ALA A 16 -5.40 0.98 -2.88
N ALA A 17 -4.55 1.27 -3.88
CA ALA A 17 -4.76 2.35 -4.83
C ALA A 17 -6.09 2.22 -5.60
N LYS A 18 -6.57 0.98 -5.85
CA LYS A 18 -7.87 0.73 -6.50
C LYS A 18 -9.06 1.23 -5.69
N ARG A 19 -8.88 1.45 -4.38
CA ARG A 19 -9.91 1.96 -3.46
C ARG A 19 -9.78 3.46 -3.19
N SER A 20 -8.85 4.13 -3.87
CA SER A 20 -8.63 5.56 -3.72
C SER A 20 -9.90 6.36 -4.01
N TYR A 21 -10.14 7.39 -3.18
CA TYR A 21 -11.20 8.36 -3.38
C TYR A 21 -10.59 9.69 -3.84
N SER A 22 -10.13 9.72 -5.09
CA SER A 22 -9.49 10.89 -5.69
C SER A 22 -10.32 11.54 -6.82
N PRO A 23 -11.58 11.96 -6.59
CA PRO A 23 -12.44 12.46 -7.66
C PRO A 23 -11.96 13.80 -8.22
N TYR A 24 -11.20 14.58 -7.45
CA TYR A 24 -10.72 15.90 -7.86
C TYR A 24 -9.41 15.81 -8.64
N SER A 25 -8.38 15.16 -8.07
CA SER A 25 -7.06 15.07 -8.69
C SER A 25 -6.97 14.05 -9.83
N LYS A 26 -7.87 13.05 -9.86
CA LYS A 26 -7.81 11.89 -10.76
C LYS A 26 -6.49 11.12 -10.67
N PHE A 27 -5.84 11.18 -9.50
CA PHE A 27 -4.54 10.57 -9.28
C PHE A 27 -4.60 9.61 -8.08
N PRO A 28 -4.91 8.32 -8.32
CA PRO A 28 -5.01 7.32 -7.27
C PRO A 28 -3.62 6.88 -6.79
N VAL A 29 -3.45 6.85 -5.48
CA VAL A 29 -2.22 6.48 -4.79
C VAL A 29 -2.56 5.47 -3.69
N GLY A 30 -1.76 4.41 -3.60
CA GLY A 30 -1.83 3.44 -2.53
C GLY A 30 -0.48 3.27 -1.87
N ALA A 31 -0.49 2.94 -0.59
CA ALA A 31 0.68 2.66 0.22
C ALA A 31 0.47 1.40 1.05
N ALA A 32 1.56 0.71 1.34
CA ALA A 32 1.59 -0.46 2.23
C ALA A 32 2.84 -0.41 3.10
N ALA A 33 2.74 -0.94 4.32
CA ALA A 33 3.86 -1.05 5.24
C ALA A 33 3.77 -2.34 6.06
N PHE A 34 4.92 -2.90 6.42
CA PHE A 34 5.01 -3.91 7.47
C PHE A 34 4.98 -3.24 8.84
N THR A 35 4.19 -3.79 9.75
CA THR A 35 4.27 -3.49 11.18
C THR A 35 5.36 -4.33 11.84
N GLU A 36 5.76 -3.96 13.05
CA GLU A 36 6.77 -4.69 13.82
C GLU A 36 6.35 -6.14 14.15
N ASP A 37 5.05 -6.44 14.15
CA ASP A 37 4.50 -7.78 14.35
C ASP A 37 4.24 -8.54 13.03
N GLY A 38 4.77 -8.06 11.90
CA GLY A 38 4.78 -8.75 10.60
C GLY A 38 3.49 -8.64 9.79
N ARG A 39 2.50 -7.86 10.22
CA ARG A 39 1.28 -7.60 9.43
C ARG A 39 1.54 -6.54 8.36
N ILE A 40 0.82 -6.63 7.25
CA ILE A 40 0.77 -5.56 6.25
C ILE A 40 -0.43 -4.65 6.55
N VAL A 41 -0.18 -3.36 6.72
CA VAL A 41 -1.21 -2.32 6.75
C VAL A 41 -1.20 -1.55 5.43
N THR A 42 -2.37 -1.08 4.98
CA THR A 42 -2.52 -0.36 3.72
C THR A 42 -3.33 0.92 3.87
N GLY A 43 -3.13 1.85 2.95
CA GLY A 43 -3.90 3.09 2.85
C GLY A 43 -3.88 3.66 1.43
N CYS A 44 -4.84 4.54 1.14
CA CYS A 44 -4.95 5.23 -0.14
C CYS A 44 -5.46 6.66 0.06
N ASN A 45 -5.21 7.53 -0.92
CA ASN A 45 -5.72 8.90 -0.95
C ASN A 45 -7.12 9.01 -1.57
#